data_AF-A0A7W0NQ88-F1
#
_entry.id   AF-A0A7W0NQ88-F1
#
_cell.length_a   1.000
_cell.length_b   1.000
_cell.length_c   1.000
_cell.angle_alpha   90.00
_cell.angle_beta   90.00
_cell.angle_gamma   90.00
#
_symmetry.space_group_name_H-M   'P 1'
#
loop_
_entity.id
_entity.type
_entity.pdbx_description
1 polymer ?
#
loop_
_entity_poly.entity_id
_entity_poly.type
_entity_poly.pdbx_seq_one_letter_code
_entity_poly.pdbx_strand_id
1 'polypeptide(L)'
;MQTVFPFVPIPEELYSIVGSPDPGTRMYRREGSQEESAIWFETITDIIGPSVSPGGVGMYCPVSRAAVYKRIKEGKLSIFLFHVTHRKTTLFGKNKILRDNPYGYVPASEARAWRLELEARAVRQGLISEEELEGAKPDWRGEFLEWRDRNERGGAPGEISALEAIRGIAAASRDKRKQNGDAKKRRLPKP
;
A
#
# COMPACT_ATOMS: atom_id res chain seq x y z
N MET A 1 4.97 -2.04 23.75
CA MET A 1 4.51 -3.44 23.58
C MET A 1 4.69 -3.82 22.12
N GLN A 2 5.33 -4.96 21.82
CA GLN A 2 5.35 -5.48 20.44
C GLN A 2 3.95 -5.97 20.09
N THR A 3 3.17 -5.11 19.42
CA THR A 3 1.91 -5.51 18.81
C THR A 3 2.24 -6.32 17.57
N VAL A 4 2.04 -7.64 17.64
CA VAL A 4 2.19 -8.56 16.50
C VAL A 4 1.37 -8.00 15.32
N PHE A 5 1.96 -8.00 14.12
CA PHE A 5 1.26 -7.51 12.94
C PHE A 5 0.01 -8.38 12.69
N PRO A 6 -1.19 -7.77 12.53
CA PRO A 6 -2.45 -8.49 12.54
C PRO A 6 -2.73 -9.09 11.15
N PHE A 7 -1.94 -10.09 10.77
CA PHE A 7 -2.19 -10.84 9.55
C PHE A 7 -3.55 -11.53 9.60
N VAL A 8 -4.27 -11.53 8.48
CA VAL A 8 -5.48 -12.36 8.36
C VAL A 8 -5.06 -13.83 8.46
N PRO A 9 -5.62 -14.61 9.40
CA PRO A 9 -5.34 -16.03 9.51
C PRO A 9 -6.01 -16.78 8.35
N ILE A 10 -5.24 -17.55 7.61
CA ILE A 10 -5.73 -18.40 6.52
C ILE A 10 -5.40 -19.83 6.90
N PRO A 11 -6.38 -20.59 7.42
CA PRO A 11 -6.17 -21.98 7.79
C PRO A 11 -6.06 -22.85 6.51
N GLU A 12 -5.37 -23.98 6.60
CA GLU A 12 -4.97 -24.79 5.42
C GLU A 12 -6.16 -25.33 4.63
N GLU A 13 -7.30 -25.53 5.31
CA GLU A 13 -8.56 -25.98 4.71
C GLU A 13 -9.06 -25.01 3.62
N LEU A 14 -8.70 -23.72 3.72
CA LEU A 14 -9.07 -22.70 2.75
C LEU A 14 -8.12 -22.63 1.54
N TYR A 15 -6.99 -23.36 1.53
CA TYR A 15 -6.03 -23.30 0.41
C TYR A 15 -6.62 -23.76 -0.92
N SER A 16 -7.65 -24.62 -0.89
CA SER A 16 -8.40 -25.00 -2.10
C SER A 16 -9.12 -23.82 -2.75
N ILE A 17 -9.50 -22.81 -1.96
CA ILE A 17 -10.21 -21.60 -2.38
C ILE A 17 -9.23 -20.48 -2.72
N VAL A 18 -8.35 -20.14 -1.77
CA VAL A 18 -7.49 -18.95 -1.88
C VAL A 18 -6.15 -19.24 -2.57
N GLY A 19 -5.80 -20.52 -2.70
CA GLY A 19 -4.46 -20.98 -3.11
C GLY A 19 -3.56 -21.27 -1.90
N SER A 20 -2.49 -22.02 -2.11
CA SER A 20 -1.44 -22.18 -1.11
C SER A 20 -0.50 -20.96 -1.13
N PRO A 21 0.09 -20.56 0.01
CA PRO A 21 1.03 -19.45 0.05
C PRO A 21 2.36 -19.80 -0.66
N ASP A 22 2.89 -18.87 -1.47
CA ASP A 22 4.24 -19.01 -2.02
C ASP A 22 5.26 -19.11 -0.86
N PRO A 23 6.23 -20.05 -0.91
CA PRO A 23 7.17 -20.29 0.20
C PRO A 23 7.85 -19.02 0.70
N GLY A 24 7.85 -18.82 2.03
CA GLY A 24 8.48 -17.65 2.67
C GLY A 24 7.72 -16.33 2.48
N THR A 25 6.53 -16.38 1.90
CA THR A 25 5.69 -15.19 1.69
C THR A 25 4.28 -15.38 2.26
N ARG A 26 3.44 -14.36 2.05
CA ARG A 26 1.99 -14.44 2.27
C ARG A 26 1.23 -14.16 0.97
N MET A 27 1.79 -14.62 -0.15
CA MET A 27 1.19 -14.52 -1.47
C MET A 27 0.42 -15.79 -1.78
N TYR A 28 -0.91 -15.71 -1.86
CA TYR A 28 -1.77 -16.84 -2.19
C TYR A 28 -2.18 -16.76 -3.66
N ARG A 29 -2.02 -17.84 -4.41
CA ARG A 29 -2.31 -17.87 -5.86
C ARG A 29 -3.36 -18.91 -6.20
N ARG A 30 -4.43 -18.43 -6.83
CA ARG A 30 -5.44 -19.26 -7.46
C ARG A 30 -5.44 -19.04 -8.96
N GLU A 31 -5.72 -20.09 -9.71
CA GLU A 31 -5.96 -20.02 -11.15
C GLU A 31 -7.40 -20.41 -11.45
N GLY A 32 -7.93 -19.91 -12.56
CA GLY A 32 -9.24 -20.29 -13.05
C GLY A 32 -9.68 -19.55 -14.31
N SER A 33 -10.96 -19.59 -14.58
CA SER A 33 -11.64 -18.88 -15.66
C SER A 33 -12.07 -17.46 -15.24
N GLN A 34 -12.43 -16.65 -16.23
CA GLN A 34 -12.91 -15.30 -15.98
C GLN A 34 -14.26 -15.31 -15.23
N GLU A 35 -15.10 -16.31 -15.48
CA GLU A 35 -16.39 -16.51 -14.82
C GLU A 35 -16.22 -16.84 -13.34
N GLU A 36 -15.22 -17.66 -12.99
CA GLU A 36 -14.91 -18.02 -11.60
C GLU A 36 -14.34 -16.85 -10.77
N SER A 37 -13.73 -15.86 -11.43
CA SER A 37 -13.07 -14.74 -10.73
C SER A 37 -14.02 -13.90 -9.87
N ALA A 38 -15.29 -13.78 -10.25
CA ALA A 38 -16.29 -13.02 -9.50
C ALA A 38 -16.70 -13.75 -8.22
N ILE A 39 -17.03 -15.04 -8.34
CA ILE A 39 -17.34 -15.92 -7.20
C ILE A 39 -16.14 -16.00 -6.25
N TRP A 40 -14.94 -16.15 -6.82
CA TRP A 40 -13.72 -16.15 -6.04
C TRP A 40 -13.55 -14.84 -5.28
N PHE A 41 -13.76 -13.68 -5.92
CA PHE A 41 -13.67 -12.37 -5.28
C PHE A 41 -14.63 -12.24 -4.10
N GLU A 42 -15.91 -12.58 -4.28
CA GLU A 42 -16.91 -12.56 -3.21
C GLU A 42 -16.47 -13.47 -2.04
N THR A 43 -16.05 -14.69 -2.36
CA THR A 43 -15.60 -15.67 -1.36
C THR A 43 -14.39 -15.19 -0.58
N ILE A 44 -13.37 -14.64 -1.24
CA ILE A 44 -12.19 -14.13 -0.53
C ILE A 44 -12.52 -12.90 0.31
N THR A 45 -13.46 -12.05 -0.13
CA THR A 45 -13.90 -10.88 0.63
C THR A 45 -14.60 -11.29 1.92
N ASP A 46 -15.38 -12.38 1.93
CA ASP A 46 -15.96 -12.93 3.15
C ASP A 46 -14.89 -13.46 4.13
N ILE A 47 -13.81 -14.02 3.59
CA ILE A 47 -12.69 -14.59 4.40
C ILE A 47 -11.80 -13.48 4.96
N ILE A 48 -11.39 -12.51 4.14
CA ILE A 48 -10.34 -11.54 4.46
C ILE A 48 -10.90 -10.16 4.84
N GLY A 49 -12.20 -9.97 4.69
CA GLY A 49 -12.90 -8.70 4.87
C GLY A 49 -12.64 -7.71 3.71
N PRO A 50 -12.90 -6.41 3.96
CA PRO A 50 -12.65 -5.37 2.97
C PRO A 50 -11.21 -5.40 2.47
N SER A 51 -11.02 -5.30 1.16
CA SER A 51 -9.72 -5.42 0.52
C SER A 51 -9.50 -4.34 -0.53
N VAL A 52 -8.24 -4.11 -0.89
CA VAL A 52 -7.85 -3.16 -1.92
C VAL A 52 -6.82 -3.77 -2.86
N SER A 53 -6.73 -3.24 -4.07
CA SER A 53 -5.62 -3.60 -4.97
C SER A 53 -4.27 -3.15 -4.38
N PRO A 54 -3.14 -3.70 -4.86
CA PRO A 54 -1.80 -3.23 -4.44
C PRO A 54 -1.61 -1.71 -4.63
N GLY A 55 -2.23 -1.12 -5.65
CA GLY A 55 -2.24 0.34 -5.84
C GLY A 55 -3.09 1.05 -4.79
N GLY A 56 -4.23 0.47 -4.41
CA GLY A 56 -5.13 1.01 -3.39
C GLY A 56 -4.56 1.02 -1.97
N VAL A 57 -3.50 0.24 -1.69
CA VAL A 57 -2.76 0.33 -0.41
C VAL A 57 -2.23 1.74 -0.16
N GLY A 58 -1.93 2.51 -1.22
CA GLY A 58 -1.51 3.91 -1.13
C GLY A 58 -2.53 4.86 -0.50
N MET A 59 -3.82 4.47 -0.46
CA MET A 59 -4.87 5.23 0.24
C MET A 59 -4.75 5.14 1.76
N TYR A 60 -4.12 4.08 2.27
CA TYR A 60 -3.89 3.87 3.71
C TYR A 60 -2.47 4.27 4.11
N CYS A 61 -1.49 3.93 3.29
CA CYS A 61 -0.07 4.09 3.59
C CYS A 61 0.57 5.10 2.62
N PRO A 62 1.29 6.13 3.11
CA PRO A 62 1.97 7.12 2.26
C PRO A 62 3.29 6.53 1.73
N VAL A 63 3.18 5.50 0.90
CA VAL A 63 4.31 4.72 0.39
C VAL A 63 4.22 4.57 -1.11
N SER A 64 5.36 4.35 -1.75
CA SER A 64 5.39 4.09 -3.19
C SER A 64 4.84 2.70 -3.50
N ARG A 65 4.31 2.53 -4.71
CA ARG A 65 3.90 1.22 -5.23
C ARG A 65 5.02 0.18 -5.14
N ALA A 66 6.28 0.58 -5.39
CA ALA A 66 7.43 -0.29 -5.25
C ALA A 66 7.64 -0.79 -3.81
N ALA A 67 7.41 0.06 -2.81
CA ALA A 67 7.47 -0.33 -1.40
C ALA A 67 6.38 -1.34 -1.04
N VAL A 68 5.17 -1.21 -1.60
CA VAL A 68 4.09 -2.19 -1.43
C VAL A 68 4.52 -3.57 -1.94
N TYR A 69 4.99 -3.66 -3.19
CA TYR A 69 5.45 -4.94 -3.75
C TYR A 69 6.65 -5.52 -3.02
N LYS A 70 7.58 -4.67 -2.55
CA LYS A 70 8.69 -5.13 -1.71
C LYS A 70 8.18 -5.78 -0.43
N ARG A 71 7.24 -5.14 0.27
CA ARG A 71 6.67 -5.66 1.52
C ARG A 71 5.93 -6.98 1.32
N ILE A 72 5.18 -7.10 0.21
CA ILE A 72 4.51 -8.35 -0.19
C ILE A 72 5.52 -9.47 -0.42
N LYS A 73 6.57 -9.23 -1.22
CA LYS A 73 7.62 -10.21 -1.52
C LYS A 73 8.40 -10.66 -0.28
N GLU A 74 8.51 -9.80 0.72
CA GLU A 74 9.12 -10.12 2.02
C GLU A 74 8.16 -10.86 2.97
N GLY A 75 6.93 -11.18 2.55
CA GLY A 75 5.93 -11.84 3.40
C GLY A 75 5.38 -10.97 4.53
N LYS A 76 5.62 -9.66 4.48
CA LYS A 76 5.20 -8.68 5.51
C LYS A 76 3.87 -8.01 5.20
N LEU A 77 3.19 -8.45 4.14
CA LEU A 77 1.87 -8.04 3.72
C LEU A 77 1.25 -9.17 2.90
N SER A 78 0.05 -9.60 3.25
CA SER A 78 -0.66 -10.65 2.53
C SER A 78 -1.20 -10.11 1.20
N ILE A 79 -1.23 -10.97 0.18
CA ILE A 79 -1.92 -10.70 -1.08
C ILE A 79 -2.56 -11.98 -1.62
N PHE A 80 -3.77 -11.85 -2.13
CA PHE A 80 -4.54 -12.91 -2.76
C PHE A 80 -4.63 -12.63 -4.26
N LEU A 81 -4.16 -13.56 -5.08
CA LEU A 81 -4.00 -13.41 -6.51
C LEU A 81 -4.84 -14.43 -7.27
N PHE A 82 -5.67 -13.96 -8.21
CA PHE A 82 -6.40 -14.82 -9.14
C PHE A 82 -5.91 -14.62 -10.57
N HIS A 83 -5.33 -15.66 -11.14
CA HIS A 83 -4.83 -15.68 -12.51
C HIS A 83 -5.90 -16.28 -13.43
N VAL A 84 -6.34 -15.52 -14.42
CA VAL A 84 -7.27 -16.03 -15.43
C VAL A 84 -6.46 -16.77 -16.49
N THR A 85 -6.45 -18.10 -16.41
CA THR A 85 -5.66 -18.98 -17.29
C THR A 85 -6.53 -19.75 -18.28
N HIS A 86 -7.83 -19.93 -17.98
CA HIS A 86 -8.75 -20.71 -18.80
C HIS A 86 -9.58 -19.80 -19.73
N ARG A 87 -9.53 -20.06 -21.05
CA ARG A 87 -10.36 -19.38 -22.06
C ARG A 87 -11.71 -20.09 -22.22
N LYS A 88 -12.80 -19.34 -22.24
CA LYS A 88 -14.01 -19.71 -23.00
C LYS A 88 -14.01 -18.99 -24.34
N THR A 89 -14.25 -19.73 -25.42
CA THR A 89 -14.62 -19.18 -26.71
C THR A 89 -15.94 -18.42 -26.56
N THR A 90 -16.00 -17.19 -27.07
CA THR A 90 -17.28 -16.48 -27.19
C THR A 90 -18.21 -17.23 -28.15
N LEU A 91 -19.53 -17.04 -28.05
CA LEU A 91 -20.53 -17.62 -28.97
C LEU A 91 -20.27 -17.28 -30.46
N PHE A 92 -19.39 -16.32 -30.73
CA PHE A 92 -18.96 -15.90 -32.07
C PHE A 92 -17.52 -16.35 -32.42
N GLY A 93 -16.97 -17.35 -31.72
CA GLY A 93 -15.69 -17.98 -32.03
C GLY A 93 -14.44 -17.10 -31.81
N LYS A 94 -14.58 -15.88 -31.29
CA LYS A 94 -13.45 -15.00 -31.00
C LYS A 94 -12.80 -15.38 -29.67
N ASN A 95 -11.48 -15.59 -29.68
CA ASN A 95 -10.67 -15.78 -28.49
C ASN A 95 -10.60 -14.47 -27.70
N LYS A 96 -11.01 -14.49 -26.43
CA LYS A 96 -10.81 -13.35 -25.53
C LYS A 96 -9.34 -13.27 -25.14
N ILE A 97 -8.76 -12.07 -25.23
CA ILE A 97 -7.40 -11.78 -24.75
C ILE A 97 -7.37 -12.08 -23.25
N LEU A 98 -6.51 -13.01 -22.83
CA LEU A 98 -6.31 -13.33 -21.42
C LEU A 98 -5.65 -12.14 -20.75
N ARG A 99 -6.11 -11.81 -19.53
CA ARG A 99 -5.51 -10.73 -18.76
C ARG A 99 -4.15 -11.20 -18.28
N ASP A 100 -3.08 -10.51 -18.70
CA ASP A 100 -1.70 -10.86 -18.32
C ASP A 100 -1.46 -10.65 -16.82
N ASN A 101 -2.12 -9.63 -16.23
CA ASN A 101 -2.03 -9.34 -14.82
C ASN A 101 -3.17 -10.02 -14.02
N PRO A 102 -2.85 -10.71 -12.91
CA PRO A 102 -3.86 -11.29 -12.04
C PRO A 102 -4.70 -10.22 -11.34
N TYR A 103 -5.92 -10.59 -10.94
CA TYR A 103 -6.63 -9.84 -9.92
C TYR A 103 -5.88 -9.99 -8.60
N GLY A 104 -5.65 -8.89 -7.89
CA GLY A 104 -4.85 -8.90 -6.66
C GLY A 104 -5.49 -8.08 -5.57
N TYR A 105 -5.62 -8.67 -4.38
CA TYR A 105 -6.30 -8.08 -3.24
C TYR A 105 -5.46 -8.19 -1.98
N VAL A 106 -5.31 -7.06 -1.28
CA VAL A 106 -4.63 -6.91 0.00
C VAL A 106 -5.70 -6.58 1.04
N PRO A 107 -5.75 -7.28 2.19
CA PRO A 107 -6.69 -6.95 3.26
C PRO A 107 -6.51 -5.52 3.76
N ALA A 108 -7.60 -4.75 3.85
CA ALA A 108 -7.55 -3.38 4.32
C ALA A 108 -7.11 -3.30 5.79
N SER A 109 -7.41 -4.32 6.60
CA SER A 109 -6.93 -4.47 7.98
C SER A 109 -5.40 -4.44 8.07
N GLU A 110 -4.72 -5.19 7.21
CA GLU A 110 -3.26 -5.23 7.16
C GLU A 110 -2.68 -3.91 6.63
N ALA A 111 -3.33 -3.27 5.64
CA ALA A 111 -2.90 -1.95 5.16
C ALA A 111 -3.00 -0.89 6.28
N ARG A 112 -4.09 -0.87 7.05
CA ARG A 112 -4.26 0.02 8.21
C ARG A 112 -3.22 -0.26 9.29
N ALA A 113 -2.96 -1.53 9.59
CA ALA A 113 -1.94 -1.90 10.56
C ALA A 113 -0.53 -1.44 10.11
N TRP A 114 -0.24 -1.54 8.82
CA TRP A 114 1.01 -1.03 8.29
C TRP A 114 1.11 0.49 8.40
N ARG A 115 0.01 1.24 8.22
CA ARG A 115 0.01 2.68 8.47
C ARG A 115 0.41 3.01 9.91
N LEU A 116 -0.15 2.32 10.91
CA LEU A 116 0.21 2.50 12.32
C LEU A 116 1.70 2.18 12.58
N GLU A 117 2.24 1.14 11.95
CA GLU A 117 3.68 0.83 12.02
C GLU A 117 4.55 1.96 11.45
N LEU A 118 4.13 2.56 10.32
CA LEU A 118 4.85 3.68 9.69
C LEU A 118 4.82 4.93 10.57
N GLU A 119 3.67 5.25 11.15
CA GLU A 119 3.50 6.39 12.07
C GLU A 119 4.35 6.21 13.33
N ALA A 120 4.25 5.06 13.99
CA ALA A 120 5.04 4.74 15.16
C ALA A 120 6.56 4.79 14.87
N ARG A 121 6.97 4.39 13.65
CA ARG A 121 8.37 4.52 13.22
C ARG A 121 8.77 5.98 13.00
N ALA A 122 7.91 6.80 12.41
CA ALA A 122 8.18 8.22 12.17
C ALA A 122 8.36 8.99 13.50
N VAL A 123 7.47 8.75 14.47
CA VAL A 123 7.56 9.32 15.83
C VAL A 123 8.86 8.88 16.50
N ARG A 124 9.18 7.58 16.47
CA ARG A 124 10.43 7.05 17.06
C ARG A 124 11.69 7.65 16.43
N GLN A 125 11.63 8.01 15.15
CA GLN A 125 12.74 8.63 14.42
C GLN A 125 12.79 10.16 14.59
N GLY A 126 11.84 10.75 15.33
CA GLY A 126 11.73 12.21 15.50
C GLY A 126 11.41 12.95 14.21
N LEU A 127 10.80 12.28 13.23
CA LEU A 127 10.42 12.90 11.95
C LEU A 127 9.12 13.71 12.07
N ILE A 128 8.26 13.33 13.02
CA ILE A 128 6.96 13.94 13.32
C ILE A 128 6.75 13.78 14.84
N SER A 129 6.25 14.80 15.52
CA SER A 129 5.83 14.72 16.93
C SER A 129 4.49 14.00 17.09
N GLU A 130 4.18 13.52 18.29
CA GLU A 130 2.88 12.89 18.56
C GLU A 130 1.73 13.89 18.38
N GLU A 131 1.94 15.15 18.79
CA GLU A 131 0.99 16.26 18.63
C GLU A 131 0.73 16.59 17.15
N GLU A 132 1.76 16.65 16.32
CA GLU A 132 1.61 16.84 14.87
C GLU A 132 0.87 15.65 14.23
N LEU A 133 1.11 14.42 14.69
CA LEU A 133 0.40 13.25 14.19
C LEU A 133 -1.09 13.29 14.57
N GLU A 134 -1.41 13.70 15.79
CA GLU A 134 -2.79 13.83 16.26
C GLU A 134 -3.54 14.97 15.58
N GLY A 135 -2.90 16.13 15.41
CA GLY A 135 -3.48 17.29 14.73
C GLY A 135 -3.59 17.13 13.22
N ALA A 136 -2.74 16.30 12.61
CA ALA A 136 -2.79 16.00 11.18
C ALA A 136 -3.71 14.84 10.83
N LYS A 137 -4.40 14.18 11.79
CA LYS A 137 -5.35 13.09 11.51
C LYS A 137 -6.40 13.59 10.51
N PRO A 138 -6.36 13.16 9.23
CA PRO A 138 -7.46 13.40 8.31
C PRO A 138 -8.74 12.83 8.91
N ASP A 139 -9.88 13.37 8.55
CA ASP A 139 -11.15 12.77 8.94
C ASP A 139 -11.33 11.41 8.25
N TRP A 140 -10.99 10.34 8.98
CA TRP A 140 -11.16 8.96 8.55
C TRP A 140 -12.55 8.41 8.88
N ARG A 141 -13.37 9.18 9.61
CA ARG A 141 -14.74 8.81 9.97
C ARG A 141 -15.72 9.18 8.86
N GLY A 142 -15.29 9.99 7.89
CA GLY A 142 -16.09 10.34 6.74
C GLY A 142 -17.06 11.50 7.01
N GLU A 143 -16.85 12.26 8.07
CA GLU A 143 -17.47 13.58 8.28
C GLU A 143 -17.28 14.50 7.06
N PHE A 144 -16.19 14.32 6.28
CA PHE A 144 -15.95 15.01 5.01
C PHE A 144 -16.94 14.61 3.91
N LEU A 145 -17.62 13.48 4.04
CA LEU A 145 -18.71 13.08 3.14
C LEU A 145 -20.00 13.85 3.44
N GLU A 146 -20.11 14.41 4.64
CA GLU A 146 -21.24 15.26 5.05
C GLU A 146 -21.02 16.73 4.66
N TRP A 147 -19.81 17.08 4.24
CA TRP A 147 -19.48 18.43 3.82
C TRP A 147 -20.31 18.83 2.60
N ARG A 148 -21.01 19.95 2.72
CA ARG A 148 -21.86 20.50 1.66
C ARG A 148 -21.06 21.36 0.69
N ASP A 149 -19.95 21.94 1.15
CA ASP A 149 -19.13 22.84 0.36
C ASP A 149 -17.63 22.55 0.47
N ARG A 150 -16.90 22.85 -0.61
CA ARG A 150 -15.44 22.64 -0.71
C ARG A 150 -14.65 23.43 0.37
N ASN A 151 -15.23 24.52 0.87
CA ASN A 151 -14.61 25.40 1.87
C ASN A 151 -14.64 24.81 3.29
N GLU A 152 -15.44 23.78 3.54
CA GLU A 152 -15.52 23.07 4.84
C GLU A 152 -14.29 22.18 5.10
N ARG A 153 -13.39 22.06 4.12
CA ARG A 153 -12.03 21.49 4.26
C ARG A 153 -11.13 22.21 5.26
N GLY A 154 -11.49 23.43 5.66
CA GLY A 154 -10.69 24.30 6.52
C GLY A 154 -10.64 23.83 7.98
N GLY A 155 -9.91 22.74 8.26
CA GLY A 155 -9.76 22.23 9.63
C GLY A 155 -8.47 21.46 9.94
N ALA A 156 -7.59 21.22 8.97
CA ALA A 156 -6.31 20.57 9.22
C ALA A 156 -5.16 21.60 9.13
N PRO A 157 -4.44 21.90 10.22
CA PRO A 157 -3.18 22.63 10.11
C PRO A 157 -2.17 21.71 9.42
N GLY A 158 -1.84 22.00 8.17
CA GLY A 158 -0.82 21.26 7.43
C GLY A 158 -1.25 20.74 6.06
N GLU A 159 -1.94 21.53 5.25
CA GLU A 159 -1.70 21.42 3.81
C GLU A 159 -0.29 21.95 3.55
N ILE A 160 0.74 21.10 3.77
CA ILE A 160 1.94 21.24 2.96
C ILE A 160 1.45 20.95 1.55
N SER A 161 1.11 22.02 0.83
CA SER A 161 0.76 21.96 -0.58
C SER A 161 1.76 21.03 -1.26
N ALA A 162 1.34 20.18 -2.19
CA ALA A 162 2.28 19.30 -2.90
C ALA A 162 3.49 20.08 -3.45
N LEU A 163 3.31 21.37 -3.76
CA LEU A 163 4.36 22.33 -4.09
C LEU A 163 5.35 22.62 -2.96
N GLU A 164 4.90 22.77 -1.71
CA GLU A 164 5.75 22.96 -0.54
C GLU A 164 6.51 21.69 -0.16
N ALA A 165 5.89 20.51 -0.29
CA ALA A 165 6.57 19.23 -0.07
C ALA A 165 7.68 19.02 -1.12
N ILE A 166 7.39 19.32 -2.38
CA ILE A 166 8.38 19.29 -3.48
C ILE A 166 9.49 20.32 -3.24
N ARG A 167 9.16 21.54 -2.78
CA ARG A 167 10.17 22.56 -2.45
C ARG A 167 11.05 22.14 -1.27
N GLY A 168 10.49 21.52 -0.23
CA GLY A 168 11.25 20.98 0.90
C GLY A 168 12.23 19.88 0.49
N ILE A 169 11.79 18.95 -0.37
CA ILE A 169 12.65 17.89 -0.92
C ILE A 169 13.76 18.47 -1.82
N ALA A 170 13.44 19.50 -2.62
CA ALA A 170 14.41 20.18 -3.47
C ALA A 170 15.44 20.99 -2.65
N ALA A 171 15.03 21.63 -1.56
CA ALA A 171 15.91 22.36 -0.65
C ALA A 171 16.87 21.41 0.09
N ALA A 172 16.35 20.32 0.67
CA ALA A 172 17.17 19.30 1.32
C ALA A 172 18.17 18.61 0.35
N SER A 173 17.79 18.47 -0.92
CA SER A 173 18.67 17.94 -1.97
C SER A 173 19.77 18.92 -2.40
N ARG A 174 19.50 20.24 -2.35
CA ARG A 174 20.49 21.29 -2.62
C ARG A 174 21.51 21.42 -1.49
N ASP A 175 21.08 21.31 -0.23
CA ASP A 175 21.98 21.36 0.92
C ASP A 175 22.91 20.14 1.00
N LYS A 176 22.42 18.94 0.67
CA LYS A 176 23.28 17.74 0.54
C LYS A 176 24.32 17.88 -0.57
N ARG A 177 24.01 18.57 -1.68
CA ARG A 177 25.00 18.85 -2.73
C ARG A 177 26.03 19.89 -2.31
N LYS A 178 25.66 20.93 -1.56
CA LYS A 178 26.60 21.91 -0.99
C LYS A 178 27.54 21.26 0.03
N GLN A 179 27.01 20.49 0.98
CA GLN A 179 27.83 19.79 1.99
C GLN A 179 28.82 18.78 1.35
N ASN A 180 28.39 18.03 0.33
CA ASN A 180 29.30 17.12 -0.40
C ASN A 180 30.33 17.86 -1.27
N GLY A 181 30.01 19.05 -1.78
CA GLY A 181 30.94 19.91 -2.52
C GLY A 181 32.03 20.51 -1.63
N ASP A 182 31.66 20.99 -0.45
CA ASP A 182 32.59 21.57 0.52
C ASP A 182 33.47 20.50 1.19
N ALA A 183 32.94 19.30 1.43
CA ALA A 183 33.72 18.16 1.91
C ALA A 183 34.78 17.69 0.88
N LYS A 184 34.52 17.83 -0.43
CA LYS A 184 35.50 17.53 -1.48
C LYS A 184 36.59 18.60 -1.61
N LYS A 185 36.25 19.88 -1.44
CA LYS A 185 37.24 20.98 -1.48
C LYS A 185 38.24 20.97 -0.32
N ARG A 186 37.86 20.41 0.84
CA ARG A 186 38.75 20.26 2.01
C ARG A 186 39.72 19.06 1.95
N ARG A 187 39.64 18.21 0.92
CA ARG A 187 40.47 17.00 0.76
C ARG A 187 41.56 17.08 -0.32
N LEU A 188 41.72 18.23 -0.97
CA LEU A 188 42.84 18.43 -1.89
C LEU A 188 44.06 18.90 -1.09
N PRO A 189 45.19 18.15 -1.11
CA PRO A 189 46.42 18.63 -0.49
C PRO A 189 46.91 19.85 -1.29
N LYS A 190 47.29 20.91 -0.58
CA LYS A 190 47.97 22.06 -1.20
C LYS A 190 49.35 21.59 -1.70
N PRO A 191 49.80 22.08 -2.86
CA PRO A 191 51.13 21.79 -3.39
C PRO A 191 52.23 22.35 -2.48
#